data_AF-A0A0Q9LD23-F1
#
_entry.id   AF-A0A0Q9LD23-F1
#
_cell.length_a   1.000
_cell.length_b   1.000
_cell.length_c   1.000
_cell.angle_alpha   90.00
_cell.angle_beta   90.00
_cell.angle_gamma   90.00
#
_symmetry.space_group_name_H-M   'P 1'
#
loop_
_entity.id
_entity.type
_entity.pdbx_description
1 polymer ?
#
loop_
_entity_poly.entity_id
_entity_poly.type
_entity_poly.pdbx_seq_one_letter_code
_entity_poly.pdbx_strand_id
1 'polypeptide(L)'
;MKYQWRITKYNPLFRNNKGHYLLDEWTCPSEIGKIINGDSFTLEDYLLIEHAYVETIIEFLNEKRQYSLRLIQTSNRSISHEDKTSILYDNEFGMINIKEDLIVNINEIRIICKMILRNFADCQLFSKDNFFVHFGWDYYMYIGSSQKSLTAIEFAKKNGLYVEEFISPYYFEEKDTKRLVQWSEVGVEIPLVIGDEEIVNVPLEEYRKIFDLSEEHPVFGYFEITEDYRDYFQIFLNHKMDFTKYEYGLWAGN
;
A
#
# COMPACT_ATOMS: atom_id res chain seq x y z
N MET A 1 0.38 4.05 -16.64
CA MET A 1 -0.98 4.40 -16.17
C MET A 1 -1.42 5.71 -16.78
N LYS A 2 -2.62 5.79 -17.37
CA LYS A 2 -3.04 6.98 -18.15
C LYS A 2 -3.65 8.09 -17.32
N TYR A 3 -4.47 7.75 -16.32
CA TYR A 3 -5.11 8.72 -15.44
C TYR A 3 -4.76 8.40 -14.00
N GLN A 4 -4.44 9.43 -13.22
CA GLN A 4 -4.08 9.30 -11.81
C GLN A 4 -4.65 10.46 -11.01
N TRP A 5 -5.12 10.14 -9.81
CA TRP A 5 -5.72 11.11 -8.90
C TRP A 5 -5.18 10.93 -7.50
N ARG A 6 -5.01 12.06 -6.81
CA ARG A 6 -4.95 12.11 -5.35
C ARG A 6 -6.37 12.33 -4.85
N ILE A 7 -6.83 11.48 -3.95
CA ILE A 7 -8.17 11.54 -3.35
C ILE A 7 -8.00 11.60 -1.84
N THR A 8 -8.39 12.71 -1.23
CA THR A 8 -8.17 12.93 0.20
C THR A 8 -9.32 13.66 0.89
N LYS A 9 -9.47 13.49 2.21
CA LYS A 9 -10.33 14.34 3.05
C LYS A 9 -9.86 15.81 3.11
N TYR A 10 -8.58 16.05 2.81
CA TYR A 10 -7.96 17.37 2.91
C TYR A 10 -8.33 18.29 1.76
N ASN A 11 -8.81 19.50 2.09
CA ASN A 11 -9.16 20.50 1.09
C ASN A 11 -7.90 21.10 0.44
N PRO A 12 -7.72 21.00 -0.89
CA PRO A 12 -6.53 21.50 -1.56
C PRO A 12 -6.31 23.01 -1.42
N LEU A 13 -7.34 23.79 -1.07
CA LEU A 13 -7.21 25.23 -0.79
C LEU A 13 -6.28 25.54 0.39
N PHE A 14 -6.06 24.59 1.29
CA PHE A 14 -5.16 24.75 2.44
C PHE A 14 -3.79 24.12 2.22
N ARG A 15 -3.41 23.84 0.96
CA ARG A 15 -2.04 23.42 0.62
C ARG A 15 -1.16 24.63 0.32
N ASN A 16 0.10 24.58 0.75
CA ASN A 16 1.09 25.55 0.29
C ASN A 16 1.55 25.26 -1.16
N ASN A 17 2.41 26.12 -1.69
CA ASN A 17 2.99 25.97 -3.02
C ASN A 17 3.86 24.72 -3.22
N LYS A 18 4.23 24.02 -2.13
CA LYS A 18 4.92 22.73 -2.16
C LYS A 18 3.96 21.54 -2.02
N GLY A 19 2.66 21.78 -1.91
CA GLY A 19 1.63 20.76 -1.77
C GLY A 19 1.38 20.28 -0.34
N HIS A 20 2.10 20.79 0.67
CA HIS A 20 1.90 20.42 2.07
C HIS A 20 0.59 21.01 2.60
N TYR A 21 -0.20 20.19 3.28
CA TYR A 21 -1.40 20.63 3.98
C TYR A 21 -1.02 21.44 5.23
N LEU A 22 -1.75 22.54 5.49
CA LEU A 22 -1.36 23.53 6.50
C LEU A 22 -2.23 23.51 7.75
N LEU A 23 -3.41 22.90 7.71
CA LEU A 23 -4.29 22.82 8.87
C LEU A 23 -4.00 21.56 9.69
N ASP A 24 -4.17 21.67 11.00
CA ASP A 24 -4.13 20.53 11.91
C ASP A 24 -5.45 19.78 11.82
N GLU A 25 -5.43 18.52 11.44
CA GLU A 25 -6.62 17.66 11.39
C GLU A 25 -6.20 16.26 11.84
N TRP A 26 -7.16 15.44 12.27
CA TRP A 26 -6.85 14.05 12.58
C TRP A 26 -6.21 13.34 11.38
N THR A 27 -5.18 12.56 11.68
CA THR A 27 -4.40 11.80 10.70
C THR A 27 -4.37 10.31 11.02
N CYS A 28 -4.90 9.88 12.16
CA CYS A 28 -5.02 8.45 12.47
C CYS A 28 -6.24 8.14 13.38
N PRO A 29 -6.74 6.90 13.39
CA PRO A 29 -7.94 6.52 14.15
C PRO A 29 -7.70 6.53 15.67
N SER A 30 -6.44 6.48 16.12
CA SER A 30 -6.09 6.58 17.55
C SER A 30 -6.39 7.96 18.15
N GLU A 31 -6.77 8.92 17.33
CA GLU A 31 -7.13 10.27 17.74
C GLU A 31 -8.62 10.44 18.04
N ILE A 32 -9.45 9.42 17.80
CA ILE A 32 -10.87 9.46 18.15
C ILE A 32 -11.03 9.80 19.64
N GLY A 33 -11.87 10.80 19.92
CA GLY A 33 -12.11 11.36 21.25
C GLY A 33 -11.21 12.54 21.62
N LYS A 34 -10.19 12.87 20.81
CA LYS A 34 -9.36 14.06 21.00
C LYS A 34 -10.07 15.31 20.49
N ILE A 35 -9.67 16.47 21.00
CA ILE A 35 -10.08 17.79 20.50
C ILE A 35 -9.04 18.26 19.50
N ILE A 36 -9.45 18.57 18.28
CA ILE A 36 -8.58 19.02 17.17
C ILE A 36 -9.21 20.27 16.59
N ASN A 37 -8.44 21.36 16.50
CA ASN A 37 -8.92 22.69 16.13
C ASN A 37 -10.16 23.19 16.92
N GLY A 38 -10.32 22.73 18.16
CA GLY A 38 -11.43 23.12 19.04
C GLY A 38 -12.68 22.24 18.91
N ASP A 39 -12.72 21.32 17.95
CA ASP A 39 -13.82 20.37 17.76
C ASP A 39 -13.43 18.97 18.26
N SER A 40 -14.40 18.25 18.83
CA SER A 40 -14.19 16.85 19.23
C SER A 40 -14.21 15.95 18.01
N PHE A 41 -13.13 15.22 17.75
CA PHE A 41 -13.11 14.19 16.72
C PHE A 41 -13.83 12.94 17.20
N THR A 42 -14.97 12.60 16.60
CA THR A 42 -15.81 11.48 17.05
C THR A 42 -15.63 10.22 16.20
N LEU A 43 -16.10 9.09 16.72
CA LEU A 43 -16.17 7.84 15.96
C LEU A 43 -17.06 8.00 14.71
N GLU A 44 -18.14 8.78 14.80
CA GLU A 44 -19.05 9.02 13.67
C GLU A 44 -18.33 9.77 12.54
N ASP A 45 -17.57 10.82 12.88
CA ASP A 45 -16.77 11.58 11.90
C ASP A 45 -15.78 10.67 11.18
N TYR A 46 -15.11 9.78 11.93
CA TYR A 46 -14.19 8.79 11.39
C TYR A 46 -14.90 7.85 10.41
N LEU A 47 -15.99 7.21 10.85
CA LEU A 47 -16.71 6.21 10.05
C LEU A 47 -17.30 6.81 8.76
N LEU A 48 -17.71 8.08 8.80
CA LEU A 48 -18.23 8.79 7.63
C LEU A 48 -17.14 8.97 6.57
N ILE A 49 -15.94 9.38 6.98
CA ILE A 49 -14.80 9.51 6.06
C ILE A 49 -14.30 8.14 5.60
N GLU A 50 -14.14 7.15 6.49
CA GLU A 50 -13.77 5.79 6.10
C GLU A 50 -14.72 5.24 5.01
N HIS A 51 -16.03 5.37 5.23
CA HIS A 51 -17.03 4.94 4.26
C HIS A 51 -16.85 5.63 2.90
N ALA A 52 -16.60 6.95 2.89
CA ALA A 52 -16.37 7.69 1.66
C ALA A 52 -15.14 7.19 0.90
N TYR A 53 -14.03 6.87 1.58
CA TYR A 53 -12.83 6.30 0.94
C TYR A 53 -13.12 4.92 0.34
N VAL A 54 -13.72 4.03 1.14
CA VAL A 54 -14.01 2.65 0.73
C VAL A 54 -14.94 2.64 -0.48
N GLU A 55 -16.09 3.30 -0.41
CA GLU A 55 -17.06 3.29 -1.52
C GLU A 55 -16.55 4.07 -2.74
N THR A 56 -15.69 5.08 -2.56
CA THR A 56 -15.02 5.70 -3.71
C THR A 56 -14.22 4.67 -4.49
N ILE A 57 -13.38 3.85 -3.83
CA ILE A 57 -12.62 2.79 -4.50
C ILE A 57 -13.57 1.84 -5.25
N ILE A 58 -14.68 1.46 -4.62
CA ILE A 58 -15.67 0.58 -5.25
C ILE A 58 -16.30 1.23 -6.49
N GLU A 59 -16.67 2.51 -6.44
CA GLU A 59 -17.22 3.21 -7.61
C GLU A 59 -16.22 3.28 -8.76
N PHE A 60 -14.94 3.48 -8.48
CA PHE A 60 -13.89 3.41 -9.50
C PHE A 60 -13.83 2.02 -10.15
N LEU A 61 -13.94 0.96 -9.34
CA LEU A 61 -13.94 -0.42 -9.82
C LEU A 61 -15.20 -0.78 -10.62
N ASN A 62 -16.38 -0.33 -10.17
CA ASN A 62 -17.66 -0.53 -10.85
C ASN A 62 -17.66 0.15 -12.23
N GLU A 63 -17.25 1.42 -12.31
CA GLU A 63 -17.14 2.16 -13.57
C GLU A 63 -16.14 1.50 -14.53
N LYS A 64 -15.13 0.83 -13.99
CA LYS A 64 -14.14 0.03 -14.74
C LYS A 64 -14.60 -1.39 -15.08
N ARG A 65 -15.65 -1.88 -14.44
CA ARG A 65 -16.05 -3.30 -14.51
C ARG A 65 -14.90 -4.23 -14.10
N GLN A 66 -14.10 -3.79 -13.13
CA GLN A 66 -13.00 -4.55 -12.54
C GLN A 66 -13.46 -5.09 -11.20
N TYR A 67 -13.68 -6.39 -11.09
CA TYR A 67 -14.31 -7.00 -9.90
C TYR A 67 -13.32 -7.70 -8.96
N SER A 68 -12.03 -7.63 -9.29
CA SER A 68 -10.95 -8.18 -8.48
C SER A 68 -9.68 -7.37 -8.62
N LEU A 69 -8.88 -7.36 -7.57
CA LEU A 69 -7.55 -6.76 -7.53
C LEU A 69 -6.58 -7.71 -6.84
N ARG A 70 -5.30 -7.51 -7.10
CA ARG A 70 -4.19 -8.19 -6.46
C ARG A 70 -3.65 -7.34 -5.32
N LEU A 71 -3.32 -7.96 -4.20
CA LEU A 71 -2.60 -7.30 -3.11
C LEU A 71 -1.11 -7.31 -3.43
N ILE A 72 -0.47 -6.16 -3.29
CA ILE A 72 0.99 -6.02 -3.41
C ILE A 72 1.56 -5.22 -2.24
N GLN A 73 2.87 -5.34 -1.99
CA GLN A 73 3.58 -4.63 -0.92
C GLN A 73 2.92 -4.82 0.45
N THR A 74 2.57 -6.07 0.76
CA THR A 74 1.90 -6.45 2.00
C THR A 74 2.89 -6.45 3.18
N SER A 75 2.46 -5.97 4.35
CA SER A 75 3.23 -6.12 5.59
C SER A 75 2.91 -7.44 6.29
N ASN A 76 3.91 -8.06 6.92
CA ASN A 76 3.72 -9.22 7.79
C ASN A 76 3.19 -8.82 9.18
N ARG A 77 2.11 -8.03 9.21
CA ARG A 77 1.43 -7.62 10.44
C ARG A 77 0.32 -8.62 10.77
N SER A 78 0.34 -9.16 11.98
CA SER A 78 -0.78 -9.95 12.50
C SER A 78 -1.64 -9.11 13.45
N ILE A 79 -2.94 -9.37 13.44
CA ILE A 79 -3.89 -8.75 14.38
C ILE A 79 -3.61 -9.29 15.79
N SER A 80 -3.13 -8.43 16.66
CA SER A 80 -2.81 -8.76 18.05
C SER A 80 -4.07 -8.99 18.90
N HIS A 81 -3.90 -9.46 20.14
CA HIS A 81 -5.00 -9.53 21.09
C HIS A 81 -5.53 -8.14 21.47
N GLU A 82 -4.64 -7.14 21.54
CA GLU A 82 -5.00 -5.75 21.84
C GLU A 82 -5.81 -5.14 20.70
N ASP A 83 -5.41 -5.39 19.44
CA ASP A 83 -6.15 -4.94 18.26
C ASP A 83 -7.63 -5.39 18.30
N LYS A 84 -7.89 -6.62 18.74
CA LYS A 84 -9.25 -7.19 18.87
C LYS A 84 -10.10 -6.52 19.93
N THR A 85 -9.50 -5.75 20.85
CA THR A 85 -10.24 -4.97 21.86
C THR A 85 -10.62 -3.57 21.37
N SER A 86 -10.09 -3.15 20.22
CA SER A 86 -10.42 -1.86 19.60
C SER A 86 -11.91 -1.77 19.24
N ILE A 87 -12.51 -0.61 19.47
CA ILE A 87 -13.87 -0.29 19.00
C ILE A 87 -14.00 -0.34 17.47
N LEU A 88 -12.87 -0.26 16.76
CA LEU A 88 -12.78 -0.33 15.30
C LEU A 88 -12.47 -1.74 14.81
N TYR A 89 -12.36 -2.75 15.68
CA TYR A 89 -12.19 -4.11 15.22
C TYR A 89 -13.50 -4.65 14.64
N ASP A 90 -13.42 -5.26 13.45
CA ASP A 90 -14.52 -5.98 12.83
C ASP A 90 -14.18 -7.49 12.80
N ASN A 91 -15.16 -8.35 13.11
CA ASN A 91 -14.97 -9.79 13.08
C ASN A 91 -14.62 -10.30 11.67
N GLU A 92 -15.05 -9.58 10.62
CA GLU A 92 -14.70 -9.90 9.23
C GLU A 92 -13.19 -9.79 8.96
N PHE A 93 -12.43 -9.03 9.75
CA PHE A 93 -10.97 -8.92 9.58
C PHE A 93 -10.26 -10.25 9.78
N GLY A 94 -10.79 -11.10 10.67
CA GLY A 94 -10.25 -12.45 10.89
C GLY A 94 -10.53 -13.43 9.75
N MET A 95 -11.34 -13.05 8.76
CA MET A 95 -11.70 -13.90 7.62
C MET A 95 -10.72 -13.77 6.45
N ILE A 96 -9.92 -12.70 6.41
CA ILE A 96 -8.99 -12.42 5.33
C ILE A 96 -7.56 -12.65 5.79
N ASN A 97 -6.85 -13.51 5.07
CA ASN A 97 -5.42 -13.72 5.26
C ASN A 97 -4.65 -12.88 4.23
N ILE A 98 -4.33 -11.64 4.60
CA ILE A 98 -3.59 -10.73 3.71
C ILE A 98 -2.21 -11.30 3.43
N LYS A 99 -1.92 -11.50 2.15
CA LYS A 99 -0.66 -12.04 1.65
C LYS A 99 -0.32 -11.40 0.33
N GLU A 100 0.98 -11.27 0.08
CA GLU A 100 1.51 -10.84 -1.20
C GLU A 100 0.90 -11.67 -2.34
N ASP A 101 0.58 -11.01 -3.45
CA ASP A 101 0.03 -11.63 -4.65
C ASP A 101 -1.38 -12.23 -4.51
N LEU A 102 -2.06 -12.09 -3.36
CA LEU A 102 -3.44 -12.55 -3.18
C LEU A 102 -4.41 -11.79 -4.10
N ILE A 103 -5.25 -12.53 -4.82
CA ILE A 103 -6.35 -11.94 -5.60
C ILE A 103 -7.61 -11.88 -4.73
N VAL A 104 -8.18 -10.69 -4.63
CA VAL A 104 -9.35 -10.39 -3.79
C VAL A 104 -10.50 -9.84 -4.63
N ASN A 105 -11.72 -10.21 -4.27
CA ASN A 105 -12.95 -9.71 -4.90
C ASN A 105 -13.43 -8.40 -4.25
N ILE A 106 -14.45 -7.77 -4.82
CA ILE A 106 -15.01 -6.50 -4.33
C ILE A 106 -15.37 -6.49 -2.83
N ASN A 107 -15.93 -7.57 -2.29
CA ASN A 107 -16.29 -7.61 -0.87
C ASN A 107 -15.06 -7.67 0.03
N GLU A 108 -14.05 -8.46 -0.36
CA GLU A 108 -12.77 -8.53 0.33
C GLU A 108 -12.01 -7.20 0.24
N ILE A 109 -12.07 -6.52 -0.92
CA ILE A 109 -11.50 -5.18 -1.10
C ILE A 109 -12.09 -4.20 -0.08
N ARG A 110 -13.42 -4.22 0.16
CA ARG A 110 -14.02 -3.36 1.19
C ARG A 110 -13.44 -3.61 2.57
N ILE A 111 -13.32 -4.88 2.96
CA ILE A 111 -12.80 -5.28 4.27
C ILE A 111 -11.34 -4.84 4.40
N ILE A 112 -10.52 -5.10 3.39
CA ILE A 112 -9.09 -4.74 3.38
C ILE A 112 -8.91 -3.22 3.44
N CYS A 113 -9.68 -2.44 2.69
CA CYS A 113 -9.62 -0.97 2.76
C CYS A 113 -9.94 -0.47 4.17
N LYS A 114 -10.94 -1.04 4.86
CA LYS A 114 -11.19 -0.73 6.28
C LYS A 114 -10.02 -1.12 7.16
N MET A 115 -9.43 -2.31 6.96
CA MET A 115 -8.26 -2.74 7.73
C MET A 115 -7.09 -1.76 7.58
N ILE A 116 -6.82 -1.26 6.37
CA ILE A 116 -5.77 -0.27 6.11
C ILE A 116 -6.08 1.07 6.79
N LEU A 117 -7.27 1.62 6.58
CA LEU A 117 -7.68 2.92 7.14
C LEU A 117 -7.73 2.92 8.68
N ARG A 118 -7.91 1.74 9.28
CA ARG A 118 -7.92 1.50 10.74
C ARG A 118 -6.56 1.07 11.32
N ASN A 119 -5.50 1.04 10.51
CA ASN A 119 -4.13 0.60 10.88
C ASN A 119 -4.02 -0.87 11.34
N PHE A 120 -4.89 -1.75 10.85
CA PHE A 120 -4.81 -3.20 11.09
C PHE A 120 -4.00 -3.96 10.04
N ALA A 121 -3.77 -3.36 8.87
CA ALA A 121 -2.98 -3.96 7.79
C ALA A 121 -2.38 -2.89 6.88
N ASP A 122 -1.35 -3.25 6.12
CA ASP A 122 -0.78 -2.40 5.08
C ASP A 122 -0.60 -3.21 3.80
N CYS A 123 -1.17 -2.72 2.70
CA CYS A 123 -0.94 -3.23 1.36
C CYS A 123 -1.42 -2.22 0.31
N GLN A 124 -1.07 -2.47 -0.95
CA GLN A 124 -1.60 -1.75 -2.10
C GLN A 124 -2.50 -2.65 -2.93
N LEU A 125 -3.46 -2.06 -3.65
CA LEU A 125 -4.35 -2.80 -4.55
C LEU A 125 -3.91 -2.58 -6.00
N PHE A 126 -3.78 -3.64 -6.77
CA PHE A 126 -3.15 -3.58 -8.08
C PHE A 126 -3.84 -4.45 -9.13
N SER A 127 -3.86 -3.96 -10.36
CA SER A 127 -4.17 -4.73 -11.57
C SER A 127 -3.28 -4.23 -12.69
N LYS A 128 -2.47 -5.14 -13.23
CA LYS A 128 -1.45 -4.83 -14.24
C LYS A 128 -2.04 -4.04 -15.41
N ASP A 129 -1.37 -2.93 -15.74
CA ASP A 129 -1.73 -1.97 -16.81
C ASP A 129 -3.13 -1.34 -16.72
N ASN A 130 -3.88 -1.64 -15.66
CA ASN A 130 -5.32 -1.35 -15.60
C ASN A 130 -5.69 -0.44 -14.44
N PHE A 131 -5.31 -0.80 -13.21
CA PHE A 131 -5.77 -0.11 -12.02
C PHE A 131 -4.77 -0.21 -10.87
N PHE A 132 -4.67 0.82 -10.05
CA PHE A 132 -4.06 0.70 -8.73
C PHE A 132 -4.78 1.58 -7.71
N VAL A 133 -4.68 1.19 -6.44
CA VAL A 133 -4.93 2.06 -5.28
C VAL A 133 -3.67 2.03 -4.43
N HIS A 134 -3.07 3.20 -4.25
CA HIS A 134 -1.98 3.39 -3.31
C HIS A 134 -2.47 4.12 -2.06
N PHE A 135 -2.25 3.52 -0.90
CA PHE A 135 -2.42 4.11 0.42
C PHE A 135 -1.07 4.66 0.88
N GLY A 136 -1.06 5.96 1.14
CA GLY A 136 0.00 6.62 1.89
C GLY A 136 -0.44 6.91 3.32
N TRP A 137 0.48 7.51 4.07
CA TRP A 137 0.24 7.99 5.43
C TRP A 137 -0.88 9.02 5.49
N ASP A 138 -1.44 9.21 6.68
CA ASP A 138 -2.35 10.28 7.02
C ASP A 138 -3.55 10.40 6.07
N TYR A 139 -4.16 9.29 5.64
CA TYR A 139 -5.30 9.26 4.71
C TYR A 139 -5.01 9.84 3.31
N TYR A 140 -3.76 9.83 2.85
CA TYR A 140 -3.46 10.10 1.44
C TYR A 140 -3.74 8.85 0.59
N MET A 141 -4.78 8.89 -0.23
CA MET A 141 -5.09 7.83 -1.18
C MET A 141 -4.81 8.30 -2.61
N TYR A 142 -4.25 7.41 -3.43
CA TYR A 142 -3.99 7.66 -4.83
C TYR A 142 -4.61 6.55 -5.67
N ILE A 143 -5.36 6.91 -6.70
CA ILE A 143 -5.96 5.95 -7.62
C ILE A 143 -5.41 6.18 -9.01
N GLY A 144 -4.99 5.10 -9.67
CA GLY A 144 -4.61 5.09 -11.07
C GLY A 144 -5.55 4.22 -11.88
N SER A 145 -5.94 4.68 -13.07
CA SER A 145 -6.76 3.90 -13.99
C SER A 145 -6.34 4.09 -15.45
N SER A 146 -6.45 3.03 -16.24
CA SER A 146 -6.26 3.08 -17.69
C SER A 146 -7.39 3.82 -18.42
N GLN A 147 -8.52 4.10 -17.74
CA GLN A 147 -9.65 4.86 -18.26
C GLN A 147 -10.04 6.03 -17.34
N LYS A 148 -10.76 7.01 -17.89
CA LYS A 148 -11.36 8.07 -17.05
C LYS A 148 -12.46 7.46 -16.19
N SER A 149 -12.63 7.99 -14.98
CA SER A 149 -13.64 7.55 -14.03
C SER A 149 -14.47 8.74 -13.54
N LEU A 150 -15.20 9.38 -14.46
CA LEU A 150 -15.91 10.64 -14.15
C LEU A 150 -17.02 10.41 -13.11
N THR A 151 -17.69 9.27 -13.17
CA THR A 151 -18.79 8.96 -12.24
C THR A 151 -18.25 8.75 -10.83
N ALA A 152 -17.15 8.00 -10.70
CA ALA A 152 -16.51 7.76 -9.41
C ALA A 152 -15.86 9.01 -8.82
N ILE A 153 -15.30 9.90 -9.65
CA ILE A 153 -14.77 11.20 -9.22
C ILE A 153 -15.89 12.08 -8.64
N GLU A 154 -17.04 12.16 -9.33
CA GLU A 154 -18.17 12.94 -8.83
C GLU A 154 -18.79 12.32 -7.57
N PHE A 155 -18.80 10.98 -7.46
CA PHE A 155 -19.17 10.30 -6.23
C PHE A 155 -18.26 10.70 -5.06
N ALA A 156 -16.93 10.66 -5.25
CA ALA A 156 -15.98 11.02 -4.20
C ALA A 156 -16.22 12.46 -3.69
N LYS A 157 -16.38 13.42 -4.61
CA LYS A 157 -16.68 14.82 -4.28
C LYS A 157 -17.99 14.98 -3.51
N LYS A 158 -19.05 14.29 -3.95
CA LYS A 158 -20.36 14.34 -3.29
C LYS A 158 -20.31 13.76 -1.87
N ASN A 159 -19.39 12.85 -1.60
CA ASN A 159 -19.21 12.21 -0.30
C ASN A 159 -18.08 12.84 0.53
N GLY A 160 -17.71 14.10 0.26
CA GLY A 160 -16.82 14.88 1.13
C GLY A 160 -15.33 14.67 0.90
N LEU A 161 -14.93 13.99 -0.17
CA LEU A 161 -13.52 13.87 -0.56
C LEU A 161 -13.13 14.87 -1.64
N TYR A 162 -11.88 15.31 -1.61
CA TYR A 162 -11.29 16.16 -2.64
C TYR A 162 -10.50 15.31 -3.63
N VAL A 163 -10.67 15.59 -4.92
CA VAL A 163 -10.02 14.86 -6.02
C VAL A 163 -9.18 15.83 -6.84
N GLU A 164 -7.89 15.51 -6.97
CA GLU A 164 -6.92 16.29 -7.74
C GLU A 164 -6.26 15.38 -8.79
N GLU A 165 -6.09 15.85 -10.04
CA GLU A 165 -5.22 15.15 -10.99
C GLU A 165 -3.78 15.19 -10.47
N PHE A 166 -3.23 14.02 -10.16
CA PHE A 166 -1.97 13.92 -9.43
C PHE A 166 -1.33 12.55 -9.69
N ILE A 167 -0.06 12.53 -10.07
CA ILE A 167 0.71 11.29 -10.21
C ILE A 167 1.05 10.78 -8.81
N SER A 168 0.66 9.54 -8.50
CA SER A 168 0.94 8.96 -7.18
C SER A 168 2.45 8.97 -6.91
N PRO A 169 2.90 9.36 -5.70
CA PRO A 169 4.33 9.32 -5.36
C PRO A 169 4.86 7.88 -5.28
N TYR A 170 3.97 6.89 -5.20
CA TYR A 170 4.29 5.47 -5.21
C TYR A 170 4.22 4.86 -6.62
N TYR A 171 3.87 5.64 -7.65
CA TYR A 171 3.80 5.13 -9.01
C TYR A 171 5.17 5.11 -9.69
N PHE A 172 5.58 3.94 -10.13
CA PHE A 172 6.73 3.72 -11.01
C PHE A 172 6.43 2.54 -11.95
N GLU A 173 7.14 2.49 -13.07
CA GLU A 173 7.02 1.41 -14.05
C GLU A 173 8.21 0.47 -13.96
N GLU A 174 8.09 -0.72 -14.54
CA GLU A 174 9.18 -1.72 -14.54
C GLU A 174 10.52 -1.16 -15.06
N LYS A 175 10.46 -0.26 -16.06
CA LYS A 175 11.66 0.39 -16.62
C LYS A 175 12.36 1.36 -15.65
N ASP A 176 11.63 1.81 -14.62
CA ASP A 176 12.08 2.75 -13.61
C ASP A 176 12.49 2.02 -12.32
N THR A 177 12.22 0.71 -12.22
CA THR A 177 12.48 -0.12 -11.04
C THR A 177 13.97 -0.47 -10.93
N LYS A 178 14.58 -0.07 -9.82
CA LYS A 178 15.86 -0.60 -9.35
C LYS A 178 15.63 -1.81 -8.47
N ARG A 179 16.56 -2.77 -8.54
CA ARG A 179 16.52 -3.99 -7.75
C ARG A 179 17.79 -4.11 -6.94
N LEU A 180 17.66 -3.98 -5.63
CA LEU A 180 18.76 -3.98 -4.68
C LEU A 180 18.64 -5.25 -3.82
N VAL A 181 19.71 -6.04 -3.73
CA VAL A 181 19.83 -6.99 -2.62
C VAL A 181 20.33 -6.18 -1.42
N GLN A 182 19.49 -6.07 -0.42
CA GLN A 182 19.77 -5.36 0.83
C GLN A 182 20.05 -6.38 1.94
N TRP A 183 20.86 -5.99 2.92
CA TRP A 183 21.09 -6.82 4.10
C TRP A 183 21.15 -6.04 5.41
N SER A 184 20.74 -6.71 6.48
CA SER A 184 20.74 -6.23 7.86
C SER A 184 21.36 -7.26 8.79
N GLU A 185 21.82 -6.86 9.97
CA GLU A 185 22.39 -7.81 10.95
C GLU A 185 21.30 -8.73 11.53
N VAL A 186 21.62 -10.01 11.70
CA VAL A 186 20.71 -10.97 12.36
C VAL A 186 20.58 -10.64 13.84
N GLY A 187 19.37 -10.79 14.39
CA GLY A 187 19.13 -10.78 15.84
C GLY A 187 19.09 -9.39 16.48
N VAL A 188 18.99 -8.33 15.68
CA VAL A 188 18.73 -6.97 16.16
C VAL A 188 17.23 -6.72 16.28
N GLU A 189 16.83 -5.90 17.25
CA GLU A 189 15.41 -5.59 17.52
C GLU A 189 14.76 -4.80 16.37
N ILE A 190 15.55 -3.95 15.70
CA ILE A 190 15.12 -3.17 14.54
C ILE A 190 16.14 -3.41 13.42
N PRO A 191 15.80 -4.20 12.39
CA PRO A 191 16.70 -4.46 11.28
C PRO A 191 16.91 -3.17 10.48
N LEU A 192 18.13 -2.64 10.56
CA LEU A 192 18.57 -1.52 9.73
C LEU A 192 19.35 -2.09 8.54
N VAL A 193 19.03 -1.61 7.33
CA VAL A 193 19.85 -1.93 6.14
C VAL A 193 21.23 -1.33 6.34
N ILE A 194 22.25 -2.17 6.41
CA ILE A 194 23.66 -1.78 6.59
C ILE A 194 24.48 -1.90 5.32
N GLY A 195 23.90 -2.46 4.26
CA GLY A 195 24.46 -2.47 2.93
C GLY A 195 23.47 -2.96 1.89
N ASP A 196 23.75 -2.60 0.64
CA ASP A 196 22.96 -2.97 -0.52
C ASP A 196 23.85 -3.06 -1.77
N GLU A 197 23.44 -3.89 -2.73
CA GLU A 197 24.02 -3.95 -4.07
C GLU A 197 22.92 -4.07 -5.12
N GLU A 198 23.02 -3.27 -6.19
CA GLU A 198 22.11 -3.34 -7.32
C GLU A 198 22.40 -4.57 -8.19
N ILE A 199 21.35 -5.35 -8.47
CA ILE A 199 21.40 -6.46 -9.40
C ILE A 199 20.70 -6.08 -10.71
N VAL A 200 21.38 -6.34 -11.82
CA VAL A 200 20.94 -5.93 -13.17
C VAL A 200 20.85 -7.14 -14.09
N ASN A 201 20.07 -7.01 -15.16
CA ASN A 201 19.90 -8.04 -16.22
C ASN A 201 19.30 -9.37 -15.74
N VAL A 202 18.56 -9.39 -14.64
CA VAL A 202 17.77 -10.55 -14.21
C VAL A 202 16.34 -10.40 -14.75
N PRO A 203 15.83 -11.38 -15.52
CA PRO A 203 14.46 -11.37 -16.00
C PRO A 203 13.42 -11.36 -14.87
N LEU A 204 12.31 -10.66 -15.08
CA LEU A 204 11.23 -10.57 -14.08
C LEU A 204 10.62 -11.93 -13.71
N GLU A 205 10.59 -12.86 -14.66
CA GLU A 205 10.11 -14.23 -14.44
C GLU A 205 10.93 -15.01 -13.42
N GLU A 206 12.23 -14.74 -13.32
CA GLU A 206 13.11 -15.41 -12.37
C GLU A 206 12.77 -14.98 -10.94
N TYR A 207 12.57 -13.69 -10.70
CA TYR A 207 12.13 -13.20 -9.39
C TYR A 207 10.77 -13.77 -9.01
N ARG A 208 9.83 -13.81 -9.94
CA ARG A 208 8.50 -14.39 -9.69
C ARG A 208 8.60 -15.85 -9.29
N LYS A 209 9.44 -16.63 -9.98
CA LYS A 209 9.68 -18.03 -9.64
C LYS A 209 10.31 -18.19 -8.26
N ILE A 210 11.29 -17.36 -7.92
CA ILE A 210 12.00 -17.40 -6.63
C ILE A 210 11.03 -17.10 -5.47
N PHE A 211 10.18 -16.08 -5.63
CA PHE A 211 9.27 -15.61 -4.58
C PHE A 211 7.85 -16.18 -4.67
N ASP A 212 7.62 -17.18 -5.53
CA ASP A 212 6.32 -17.82 -5.76
C ASP A 212 5.20 -16.82 -6.11
N LEU A 213 5.49 -15.89 -7.03
CA LEU A 213 4.58 -14.84 -7.47
C LEU A 213 3.99 -15.15 -8.85
N SER A 214 2.74 -14.74 -9.05
CA SER A 214 2.04 -14.87 -10.33
C SER A 214 2.67 -14.04 -11.46
N GLU A 215 2.37 -14.42 -12.70
CA GLU A 215 2.86 -13.73 -13.92
C GLU A 215 2.45 -12.24 -14.01
N GLU A 216 1.39 -11.84 -13.31
CA GLU A 216 0.92 -10.46 -13.28
C GLU A 216 1.57 -9.62 -12.17
N HIS A 217 2.24 -10.26 -11.20
CA HIS A 217 2.88 -9.56 -10.11
C HIS A 217 4.03 -8.68 -10.62
N PRO A 218 4.12 -7.40 -10.22
CA PRO A 218 5.15 -6.50 -10.72
C PRO A 218 6.51 -6.68 -10.02
N VAL A 219 6.55 -7.45 -8.92
CA VAL A 219 7.73 -7.62 -8.04
C VAL A 219 8.19 -6.25 -7.53
N PHE A 220 7.25 -5.49 -6.97
CA PHE A 220 7.50 -4.20 -6.33
C PHE A 220 7.48 -4.38 -4.81
N GLY A 221 8.29 -3.61 -4.09
CA GLY A 221 8.41 -3.72 -2.62
C GLY A 221 9.60 -4.58 -2.20
N TYR A 222 9.49 -5.19 -1.02
CA TYR A 222 10.54 -5.97 -0.40
C TYR A 222 10.18 -7.45 -0.36
N PHE A 223 11.13 -8.31 -0.72
CA PHE A 223 10.98 -9.77 -0.70
C PHE A 223 12.14 -10.39 0.08
N GLU A 224 11.85 -11.21 1.07
CA GLU A 224 12.87 -11.95 1.80
C GLU A 224 13.59 -12.93 0.86
N ILE A 225 14.92 -12.93 0.90
CA ILE A 225 15.74 -13.93 0.21
C ILE A 225 16.11 -14.97 1.25
N THR A 226 15.72 -16.21 1.05
CA THR A 226 16.06 -17.33 1.95
C THR A 226 17.42 -17.94 1.58
N GLU A 227 18.01 -18.71 2.50
CA GLU A 227 19.30 -19.36 2.29
C GLU A 227 19.31 -20.32 1.09
N ASP A 228 18.17 -20.92 0.74
CA ASP A 228 18.02 -21.80 -0.43
C ASP A 228 18.36 -21.11 -1.75
N TYR A 229 18.23 -19.78 -1.81
CA TYR A 229 18.55 -18.97 -2.99
C TYR A 229 19.91 -18.26 -2.90
N ARG A 230 20.72 -18.57 -1.88
CA ARG A 230 22.06 -17.98 -1.69
C ARG A 230 22.91 -18.06 -2.94
N ASP A 231 23.09 -19.27 -3.49
CA ASP A 231 23.98 -19.48 -4.63
C ASP A 231 23.49 -18.76 -5.90
N TYR A 232 22.18 -18.62 -6.06
CA TYR A 232 21.59 -17.87 -7.16
C TYR A 232 21.94 -16.39 -7.06
N PHE A 233 21.64 -15.74 -5.93
CA PHE A 233 21.90 -14.31 -5.76
C PHE A 233 23.39 -13.98 -5.68
N GLN A 234 24.21 -14.87 -5.09
CA GLN A 234 25.65 -14.67 -4.95
C GLN A 234 26.36 -14.42 -6.29
N ILE A 235 25.84 -14.94 -7.41
CA ILE A 235 26.41 -14.73 -8.76
C ILE A 235 26.42 -13.24 -9.15
N PHE A 236 25.50 -12.45 -8.60
CA PHE A 236 25.31 -11.04 -8.93
C PHE A 236 25.97 -10.08 -7.93
N LEU A 237 26.51 -10.59 -6.82
CA LEU A 237 26.95 -9.79 -5.68
C LEU A 237 28.47 -9.88 -5.47
N ASN A 238 29.08 -8.75 -5.16
CA ASN A 238 30.47 -8.70 -4.68
C ASN A 238 30.53 -9.06 -3.19
N HIS A 239 29.53 -8.60 -2.43
CA HIS A 239 29.32 -9.01 -1.06
C HIS A 239 29.11 -10.53 -0.98
N LYS A 240 29.84 -11.16 -0.06
CA LYS A 240 29.69 -12.60 0.17
C LYS A 240 28.52 -12.82 1.12
N MET A 241 27.46 -13.42 0.61
CA MET A 241 26.28 -13.74 1.40
C MET A 241 26.65 -14.67 2.56
N ASP A 242 26.26 -14.28 3.76
CA ASP A 242 26.48 -15.00 5.02
C ASP A 242 25.23 -14.89 5.89
N PHE A 243 24.32 -15.87 5.74
CA PHE A 243 23.06 -15.95 6.49
C PHE A 243 23.24 -16.22 8.00
N THR A 244 24.47 -16.51 8.45
CA THR A 244 24.76 -16.58 9.90
C THR A 244 24.95 -15.21 10.53
N LYS A 245 25.20 -14.18 9.71
CA LYS A 245 25.44 -12.80 10.14
C LYS A 245 24.37 -11.84 9.70
N TYR A 246 23.76 -12.09 8.54
CA TYR A 246 22.87 -11.14 7.90
C TYR A 246 21.57 -11.77 7.41
N GLU A 247 20.49 -11.01 7.50
CA GLU A 247 19.24 -11.25 6.80
C GLU A 247 19.29 -10.51 5.46
N TYR A 248 18.78 -11.13 4.39
CA TYR A 248 18.81 -10.59 3.04
C TYR A 248 17.40 -10.40 2.49
N GLY A 249 17.23 -9.37 1.68
CA GLY A 249 16.02 -9.22 0.89
C GLY A 249 16.25 -8.44 -0.39
N LEU A 250 15.38 -8.69 -1.36
CA LEU A 250 15.29 -7.92 -2.57
C LEU A 250 14.37 -6.75 -2.34
N TRP A 251 14.90 -5.52 -2.42
CA TRP A 251 14.09 -4.32 -2.56
C TRP A 251 13.95 -3.96 -4.04
N ALA A 252 12.71 -3.71 -4.47
CA ALA A 252 12.36 -3.33 -5.83
C ALA A 252 11.49 -2.06 -5.82
N GLY A 253 12.06 -0.93 -6.25
CA GLY A 253 11.43 0.40 -6.21
C GLY A 253 12.16 1.43 -7.06
N ASN A 254 11.74 2.70 -7.01
CA ASN A 254 12.42 3.82 -7.68
C ASN A 254 13.27 4.66 -6.70
#